data_AF-A0AAN4Z570-F1
#
_entry.id   AF-A0AAN4Z570-F1
#
_cell.length_a   1.000
_cell.length_b   1.000
_cell.length_c   1.000
_cell.angle_alpha   90.00
_cell.angle_beta   90.00
_cell.angle_gamma   90.00
#
_symmetry.space_group_name_H-M   'P 1'
#
loop_
_entity.id
_entity.type
_entity.pdbx_description
1 polymer ?
#
loop_
_entity_poly.entity_id
_entity_poly.type
_entity_poly.pdbx_seq_one_letter_code
_entity_poly.pdbx_strand_id
1 'polypeptide(L)'
;AIGILSNILLIYLVSRFSKKNMGTYKYLLIIFASYDLYLTVIHAIIEPPISSRYRKRSSFSLYRILSQWLTMLYVASFTVPFALTNVNFLHRYWAVKKPTNLSLFTSPRFVLLLSMYPIGQGVGWAVLSCQVPIDDSHFVEDYYFSKFNTTITGWRVLHHWKGDHLNLPQFLILISAMIVMSFNFSIAIFLASQTIAEIRKAKTFSFNFKSLQIKILRALFAQTSVPVLFVYIPFGCAILFPFFKIDDKLQLANSCMTFTSFFPAWDAIVVIILIKDYRDCLLSLFCYPTNSS
;
A
#
# COMPACT_ATOMS: atom_id res chain seq x y z
N ALA A 1 1.04 6.29 -15.73
CA ALA A 1 0.35 7.51 -16.19
C ALA A 1 -0.90 7.82 -15.38
N ILE A 2 -1.94 6.96 -15.40
CA ILE A 2 -3.22 7.21 -14.70
C ILE A 2 -2.99 7.46 -13.20
N GLY A 3 -2.22 6.62 -12.52
CA GLY A 3 -1.90 6.80 -11.08
C GLY A 3 -1.20 8.12 -10.76
N ILE A 4 -0.39 8.64 -11.68
CA ILE A 4 0.26 9.95 -11.52
C ILE A 4 -0.77 11.07 -11.63
N LEU A 5 -1.57 11.05 -12.70
CA LEU A 5 -2.59 12.06 -12.95
C LEU A 5 -3.65 12.10 -11.86
N SER A 6 -4.15 10.95 -11.40
CA SER A 6 -5.17 10.86 -10.36
C SER A 6 -4.68 11.36 -9.00
N ASN A 7 -3.43 11.05 -8.61
CA ASN A 7 -2.88 11.51 -7.35
C ASN A 7 -2.50 13.00 -7.38
N ILE A 8 -1.99 13.52 -8.50
CA ILE A 8 -1.80 14.97 -8.69
C ILE A 8 -3.14 15.70 -8.60
N LEU A 9 -4.17 15.17 -9.26
CA LEU A 9 -5.53 15.71 -9.18
C LEU A 9 -6.07 15.68 -7.75
N LEU A 10 -5.89 14.57 -7.02
CA LEU A 10 -6.28 14.48 -5.61
C LEU A 10 -5.56 15.53 -4.76
N ILE A 11 -4.24 15.67 -4.91
CA ILE A 11 -3.45 16.69 -4.18
C ILE A 11 -3.96 18.10 -4.49
N TYR A 12 -4.26 18.40 -5.75
CA TYR A 12 -4.86 19.68 -6.16
C TYR A 12 -6.21 19.91 -5.48
N LEU A 13 -7.11 18.92 -5.54
CA LEU A 13 -8.45 19.00 -4.96
C LEU A 13 -8.42 19.21 -3.44
N VAL A 14 -7.55 18.46 -2.74
CA VAL A 14 -7.37 18.58 -1.29
C VAL A 14 -6.78 19.95 -0.94
N SER A 15 -5.75 20.39 -1.65
CA SER A 15 -5.09 21.68 -1.39
C SER A 15 -6.03 22.87 -1.56
N ARG A 16 -6.90 22.83 -2.57
CA ARG A 16 -7.74 23.98 -2.96
C ARG A 16 -9.13 23.95 -2.34
N PHE A 17 -9.73 22.79 -2.10
CA PHE A 17 -11.16 22.66 -1.79
C PHE A 17 -11.47 21.97 -0.45
N SER A 18 -10.47 21.54 0.33
CA SER A 18 -10.72 21.04 1.69
C SER A 18 -11.30 22.12 2.61
N LYS A 19 -12.46 21.84 3.20
CA LYS A 19 -13.09 22.70 4.22
C LYS A 19 -12.23 22.82 5.48
N LYS A 20 -12.32 23.97 6.16
CA LYS A 20 -11.65 24.22 7.46
C LYS A 20 -11.93 23.12 8.50
N ASN A 21 -13.13 22.54 8.48
CA ASN A 21 -13.56 21.50 9.42
C ASN A 21 -12.85 20.14 9.21
N MET A 22 -12.12 19.94 8.11
CA MET A 22 -11.26 18.75 7.94
C MET A 22 -9.98 18.83 8.79
N GLY A 23 -9.56 20.03 9.20
CA GLY A 23 -8.40 20.24 10.05
C GLY A 23 -7.13 19.59 9.49
N THR A 24 -6.41 18.86 10.34
CA THR A 24 -5.15 18.17 10.01
C THR A 24 -5.32 16.97 9.07
N TYR A 25 -6.54 16.48 8.85
CA TYR A 25 -6.81 15.30 8.02
C TYR A 25 -6.42 15.50 6.55
N LYS A 26 -6.59 16.72 6.03
CA LYS A 26 -6.23 17.04 4.64
C LYS A 26 -4.73 16.79 4.38
N TYR A 27 -3.88 17.02 5.38
CA TYR A 27 -2.45 16.74 5.26
C TYR A 27 -2.17 15.24 5.20
N LEU A 28 -2.94 14.42 5.93
CA LEU A 28 -2.82 12.96 5.83
C LEU A 28 -3.23 12.44 4.44
N LEU A 29 -4.26 13.03 3.82
CA LEU A 29 -4.64 12.72 2.44
C LEU A 29 -3.54 13.11 1.44
N ILE A 30 -2.93 14.28 1.61
CA ILE A 30 -1.80 14.72 0.77
C ILE A 30 -0.60 13.78 0.94
N ILE A 31 -0.26 13.39 2.16
CA ILE A 31 0.83 12.45 2.44
C ILE A 31 0.57 11.11 1.75
N PHE A 32 -0.65 10.58 1.86
CA PHE A 32 -1.03 9.31 1.22
C PHE A 32 -0.90 9.40 -0.31
N ALA A 33 -1.49 10.44 -0.92
CA ALA A 33 -1.43 10.66 -2.36
C ALA A 33 0.02 10.90 -2.87
N SER A 34 0.84 11.59 -2.09
CA SER A 34 2.26 11.81 -2.41
C SER A 34 3.04 10.50 -2.35
N TYR A 35 2.70 9.62 -1.40
CA TYR A 35 3.32 8.31 -1.29
C TYR A 35 2.90 7.39 -2.44
N ASP A 36 1.64 7.48 -2.87
CA ASP A 36 1.14 6.77 -4.06
C ASP A 36 1.81 7.22 -5.36
N LEU A 37 2.15 8.51 -5.48
CA LEU A 37 3.02 9.01 -6.55
C LEU A 37 4.40 8.36 -6.49
N TYR A 38 5.02 8.32 -5.31
CA TYR A 38 6.31 7.66 -5.11
C TYR A 38 6.24 6.17 -5.50
N LEU A 39 5.21 5.44 -5.05
CA LEU A 39 4.99 4.03 -5.40
C LEU A 39 4.81 3.83 -6.90
N THR A 40 4.10 4.74 -7.57
CA THR A 40 3.92 4.67 -9.03
C THR A 40 5.25 4.90 -9.77
N VAL A 41 6.07 5.85 -9.32
CA VAL A 41 7.37 6.14 -9.92
C VAL A 41 8.36 5.00 -9.69
N ILE A 42 8.49 4.51 -8.46
CA ILE A 42 9.41 3.41 -8.15
C ILE A 42 8.99 2.12 -8.87
N HIS A 43 7.68 1.86 -9.01
CA HIS A 43 7.17 0.73 -9.80
C HIS A 43 7.52 0.87 -11.28
N ALA A 44 7.43 2.07 -11.86
CA ALA A 44 7.82 2.31 -13.25
C ALA A 44 9.33 2.18 -13.49
N ILE A 45 10.16 2.60 -12.52
CA ILE A 45 11.62 2.42 -12.59
C ILE A 45 11.99 0.94 -12.54
N ILE A 46 11.36 0.19 -11.63
CA ILE A 46 11.73 -1.21 -11.36
C ILE A 46 11.12 -2.13 -12.40
N GLU A 47 9.89 -1.87 -12.83
CA GLU A 47 9.13 -2.63 -13.84
C GLU A 47 9.37 -4.14 -13.69
N PRO A 48 9.08 -4.73 -12.51
CA PRO A 48 9.57 -6.06 -12.20
C PRO A 48 8.90 -7.09 -13.12
N PRO A 49 9.61 -7.71 -14.07
CA PRO A 49 9.03 -8.82 -14.80
C PRO A 49 8.91 -10.01 -13.84
N ILE A 50 7.72 -10.58 -13.79
CA ILE A 50 7.42 -11.77 -13.01
C ILE A 50 7.32 -12.95 -13.94
N SER A 51 7.76 -14.08 -13.42
CA SER A 51 7.45 -15.36 -13.99
C SER A 51 7.25 -16.36 -12.88
N SER A 52 6.21 -17.13 -13.08
CA SER A 52 5.84 -18.20 -12.20
C SER A 52 5.92 -19.48 -13.02
N ARG A 53 7.12 -20.07 -13.14
CA ARG A 53 7.31 -21.34 -13.86
C ARG A 53 6.99 -22.49 -12.89
N TYR A 54 5.70 -22.82 -12.74
CA TYR A 54 5.20 -23.87 -11.84
C TYR A 54 5.55 -25.31 -12.25
N ARG A 55 6.18 -25.51 -13.42
CA ARG A 55 6.19 -26.84 -14.07
C ARG A 55 7.11 -27.89 -13.42
N LYS A 56 7.71 -27.66 -12.24
CA LYS A 56 8.33 -28.73 -11.41
C LYS A 56 8.85 -28.32 -10.03
N ARG A 57 8.99 -27.04 -9.70
CA ARG A 57 9.40 -26.56 -8.36
C ARG A 57 8.93 -25.12 -8.15
N SER A 58 8.29 -24.89 -7.02
CA SER A 58 7.55 -23.69 -6.64
C SER A 58 8.46 -22.50 -6.35
N SER A 59 8.51 -21.51 -7.25
CA SER A 59 9.26 -20.27 -6.99
C SER A 59 8.56 -19.05 -7.60
N PHE A 60 8.51 -17.98 -6.81
CA PHE A 60 8.13 -16.63 -7.26
C PHE A 60 9.42 -15.82 -7.39
N SER A 61 9.64 -15.22 -8.56
CA SER A 61 10.89 -14.53 -8.87
C SER A 61 10.59 -13.13 -9.42
N LEU A 62 11.10 -12.10 -8.74
CA LEU A 62 11.16 -10.73 -9.24
C LEU A 62 12.54 -10.55 -9.84
N TYR A 63 12.62 -10.25 -11.14
CA TYR A 63 13.91 -10.30 -11.83
C TYR A 63 14.15 -9.03 -12.67
N ARG A 64 14.98 -8.09 -12.24
CA ARG A 64 15.54 -7.07 -13.16
C ARG A 64 16.95 -6.69 -12.73
N ILE A 65 17.70 -6.11 -13.67
CA ILE A 65 19.11 -5.68 -13.66
C ILE A 65 19.41 -4.59 -12.61
N LEU A 66 18.69 -4.57 -11.49
CA LEU A 66 18.81 -3.55 -10.46
C LEU A 66 19.45 -4.16 -9.22
N SER A 67 20.30 -3.36 -8.56
CA SER A 67 20.97 -3.75 -7.32
C SER A 67 19.98 -4.37 -6.33
N GLN A 68 20.42 -5.39 -5.58
CA GLN A 68 19.63 -6.03 -4.52
C GLN A 68 18.97 -4.98 -3.60
N TRP A 69 19.70 -3.89 -3.31
CA TRP A 69 19.24 -2.73 -2.55
C TRP A 69 17.99 -2.07 -3.11
N LEU A 70 17.87 -1.92 -4.44
CA LEU A 70 16.70 -1.29 -5.05
C LEU A 70 15.46 -2.19 -5.02
N THR A 71 15.63 -3.50 -5.22
CA THR A 71 14.54 -4.47 -5.04
C THR A 71 14.09 -4.55 -3.59
N MET A 72 15.02 -4.52 -2.64
CA MET A 72 14.72 -4.47 -1.20
C MET A 72 13.95 -3.19 -0.84
N LEU A 73 14.41 -2.03 -1.32
CA LEU A 73 13.75 -0.75 -1.10
C LEU A 73 12.31 -0.77 -1.64
N TYR A 74 12.11 -1.35 -2.82
CA TYR A 74 10.78 -1.48 -3.42
C TYR A 74 9.84 -2.34 -2.60
N VAL A 75 10.26 -3.55 -2.21
CA VAL A 75 9.43 -4.43 -1.39
C VAL A 75 9.13 -3.78 -0.04
N ALA A 76 10.13 -3.18 0.61
CA ALA A 76 9.95 -2.45 1.87
C ALA A 76 8.99 -1.25 1.73
N SER A 77 8.96 -0.60 0.57
CA SER A 77 8.07 0.54 0.31
C SER A 77 6.59 0.17 0.42
N PHE A 78 6.22 -1.10 0.21
CA PHE A 78 4.83 -1.56 0.35
C PHE A 78 4.35 -1.70 1.80
N THR A 79 5.20 -1.51 2.81
CA THR A 79 4.73 -1.48 4.20
C THR A 79 4.21 -0.14 4.67
N VAL A 80 4.71 0.95 4.07
CA VAL A 80 4.34 2.31 4.46
C VAL A 80 2.84 2.59 4.33
N PRO A 81 2.10 2.09 3.31
CA PRO A 81 0.66 2.27 3.24
C PRO A 81 -0.10 1.67 4.44
N PHE A 82 0.40 0.58 5.05
CA PHE A 82 -0.19 0.05 6.29
C PHE A 82 -0.01 1.03 7.45
N ALA A 83 1.20 1.59 7.58
CA ALA A 83 1.48 2.58 8.61
C ALA A 83 0.61 3.84 8.43
N LEU A 84 0.51 4.35 7.20
CA LEU A 84 -0.34 5.50 6.88
C LEU A 84 -1.82 5.21 7.13
N THR A 85 -2.29 4.01 6.83
CA THR A 85 -3.66 3.57 7.14
C THR A 85 -3.93 3.62 8.64
N ASN A 86 -3.02 3.06 9.45
CA ASN A 86 -3.11 3.09 10.91
C ASN A 86 -3.11 4.51 11.47
N VAL A 87 -2.26 5.39 10.93
CA VAL A 87 -2.22 6.81 11.32
C VAL A 87 -3.53 7.52 10.97
N ASN A 88 -4.13 7.23 9.81
CA ASN A 88 -5.43 7.78 9.42
C ASN A 88 -6.55 7.32 10.36
N PHE A 89 -6.61 6.03 10.71
CA PHE A 89 -7.58 5.52 11.69
C PHE A 89 -7.34 6.09 13.09
N LEU A 90 -6.08 6.28 13.50
CA LEU A 90 -5.73 6.90 14.77
C LEU A 90 -6.21 8.36 14.83
N HIS A 91 -5.97 9.11 13.75
CA HIS A 91 -6.49 10.47 13.62
C HIS A 91 -8.02 10.48 13.72
N ARG A 92 -8.73 9.54 13.08
CA ARG A 92 -10.20 9.46 13.19
C ARG A 92 -10.66 9.18 14.61
N TYR A 93 -10.01 8.23 15.28
CA TYR A 93 -10.30 7.91 16.66
C TYR A 93 -10.10 9.11 17.58
N TRP A 94 -8.98 9.83 17.45
CA TRP A 94 -8.74 11.04 18.25
C TRP A 94 -9.69 12.19 17.92
N ALA A 95 -10.06 12.38 16.65
CA ALA A 95 -11.03 13.40 16.27
C ALA A 95 -12.39 13.22 16.97
N VAL A 96 -12.74 11.98 17.32
CA VAL A 96 -13.98 11.65 18.02
C VAL A 96 -13.76 11.65 19.54
N LYS A 97 -12.74 10.95 20.04
CA LYS A 97 -12.59 10.71 21.49
C LYS A 97 -11.78 11.77 22.23
N LYS A 98 -10.70 12.27 21.63
CA LYS A 98 -9.75 13.22 22.24
C LYS A 98 -9.29 14.27 21.22
N PRO A 99 -10.16 15.23 20.85
CA PRO A 99 -9.85 16.20 19.79
C PRO A 99 -8.60 17.06 20.09
N THR A 100 -8.27 17.27 21.37
CA THR A 100 -7.05 17.99 21.80
C THR A 100 -5.77 17.35 21.27
N ASN A 101 -5.75 16.02 21.13
CA ASN A 101 -4.60 15.30 20.58
C ASN A 101 -4.38 15.55 19.08
N LEU A 102 -5.36 16.10 18.36
CA LEU A 102 -5.17 16.45 16.95
C LEU A 102 -4.11 17.53 16.76
N SER A 103 -3.89 18.39 17.76
CA SER A 103 -2.83 19.40 17.74
C SER A 103 -1.42 18.78 17.65
N LEU A 104 -1.26 17.53 18.11
CA LEU A 104 0.01 16.81 18.00
C LEU A 104 0.42 16.58 16.55
N PHE A 105 -0.53 16.39 15.63
CA PHE A 105 -0.23 16.24 14.19
C PHE A 105 0.42 17.49 13.57
N THR A 106 0.36 18.63 14.24
CA THR A 106 1.04 19.87 13.84
C THR A 106 2.45 19.96 14.46
N SER A 107 2.74 19.18 15.51
CA SER A 107 4.04 19.20 16.19
C SER A 107 5.09 18.41 15.40
N PRO A 108 6.22 19.05 14.99
CA PRO A 108 7.27 18.36 14.24
C PRO A 108 7.85 17.15 14.97
N ARG A 109 7.95 17.20 16.31
CA ARG A 109 8.45 16.08 17.12
C ARG A 109 7.53 14.86 17.03
N PHE A 110 6.23 15.09 17.04
CA PHE A 110 5.26 14.01 16.93
C PHE A 110 5.19 13.46 15.50
N VAL A 111 5.28 14.33 14.49
CA VAL A 111 5.40 13.89 13.09
C VAL A 111 6.65 13.02 12.90
N LEU A 112 7.80 13.42 13.46
CA LEU A 112 9.02 12.62 13.43
C LEU A 112 8.80 11.25 14.10
N LEU A 113 8.17 11.23 15.28
CA LEU A 113 7.84 9.99 15.97
C LEU A 113 6.93 9.08 15.12
N LEU A 114 5.93 9.64 14.45
CA LEU A 114 5.07 8.87 13.54
C LEU A 114 5.83 8.34 12.33
N SER A 115 6.78 9.12 11.77
CA SER A 115 7.62 8.68 10.66
C SER A 115 8.56 7.53 11.04
N MET A 116 8.95 7.42 12.31
CA MET A 116 9.76 6.28 12.78
C MET A 116 9.03 4.94 12.64
N TYR A 117 7.70 4.93 12.63
CA TYR A 117 6.93 3.69 12.49
C TYR A 117 7.12 2.99 11.12
N PRO A 118 6.87 3.64 9.97
CA PRO A 118 7.17 3.05 8.66
C PRO A 118 8.68 2.86 8.43
N ILE A 119 9.54 3.76 8.94
CA ILE A 119 11.00 3.61 8.81
C ILE A 119 11.48 2.34 9.52
N GLY A 120 11.01 2.09 10.74
CA GLY A 120 11.34 0.88 11.50
C GLY A 120 10.90 -0.40 10.78
N GLN A 121 9.73 -0.40 10.15
CA GLN A 121 9.29 -1.52 9.31
C GLN A 121 10.23 -1.72 8.11
N GLY A 122 10.60 -0.63 7.42
CA GLY A 122 11.53 -0.69 6.27
C GLY A 122 12.92 -1.20 6.66
N VAL A 123 13.46 -0.75 7.79
CA VAL A 123 14.74 -1.25 8.33
C VAL A 123 14.62 -2.74 8.68
N GLY A 124 13.53 -3.16 9.32
CA GLY A 124 13.28 -4.58 9.61
C GLY A 124 13.30 -5.43 8.35
N TRP A 125 12.69 -4.95 7.26
CA TRP A 125 12.73 -5.61 5.96
C TRP A 125 14.14 -5.69 5.36
N ALA A 126 14.92 -4.61 5.45
CA ALA A 126 16.30 -4.58 4.97
C ALA A 126 17.17 -5.60 5.73
N VAL A 127 17.05 -5.65 7.07
CA VAL A 127 17.79 -6.60 7.92
C VAL A 127 17.45 -8.05 7.56
N LEU A 128 16.17 -8.39 7.46
CA LEU A 128 15.73 -9.75 7.08
C LEU A 128 16.21 -10.12 5.66
N SER A 129 16.16 -9.17 4.73
CA SER A 129 16.54 -9.42 3.33
C SER A 129 18.05 -9.57 3.14
N CYS A 130 18.88 -8.90 3.95
CA CYS A 130 20.34 -9.05 3.94
C CYS A 130 20.80 -10.43 4.41
N GLN A 131 19.96 -11.15 5.17
CA GLN A 131 20.27 -12.51 5.65
C GLN A 131 19.98 -13.59 4.59
N VAL A 132 19.33 -13.24 3.47
CA VAL A 132 19.04 -14.17 2.39
C VAL A 132 20.21 -14.16 1.39
N PRO A 133 20.89 -15.30 1.19
CA PRO A 133 21.95 -15.37 0.20
C PRO A 133 21.39 -15.11 -1.21
N ILE A 134 22.25 -14.57 -2.08
CA ILE A 134 21.97 -14.47 -3.52
C ILE A 134 21.73 -15.89 -4.05
N ASP A 135 20.84 -16.02 -5.01
CA ASP A 135 20.41 -17.31 -5.49
C ASP A 135 21.53 -18.04 -6.26
N ASP A 136 22.05 -19.13 -5.72
CA ASP A 136 23.02 -20.05 -6.37
C ASP A 136 22.37 -20.93 -7.47
N SER A 137 21.22 -20.46 -7.95
CA SER A 137 20.24 -21.10 -8.80
C SER A 137 20.65 -21.44 -10.22
N HIS A 138 21.31 -20.44 -10.81
CA HIS A 138 21.22 -20.07 -12.23
C HIS A 138 19.78 -20.03 -12.82
N PHE A 139 18.73 -20.24 -12.02
CA PHE A 139 17.34 -20.30 -12.49
C PHE A 139 16.89 -19.02 -13.19
N VAL A 140 17.27 -17.86 -12.67
CA VAL A 140 16.90 -16.57 -13.28
C VAL A 140 17.57 -16.42 -14.64
N GLU A 141 18.83 -16.84 -14.75
CA GLU A 141 19.58 -16.86 -16.02
C GLU A 141 18.95 -17.83 -17.01
N ASP A 142 18.64 -19.06 -16.59
CA ASP A 142 17.98 -20.09 -17.41
C ASP A 142 16.59 -19.64 -17.89
N TYR A 143 15.83 -18.98 -17.01
CA TYR A 143 14.49 -18.49 -17.34
C TYR A 143 14.57 -17.40 -18.43
N TYR A 144 15.45 -16.43 -18.25
CA TYR A 144 15.62 -15.34 -19.20
C TYR A 144 16.19 -15.82 -20.53
N PHE A 145 17.15 -16.74 -20.49
CA PHE A 145 17.75 -17.29 -21.69
C PHE A 145 16.69 -18.04 -22.50
N SER A 146 15.89 -18.88 -21.84
CA SER A 146 14.84 -19.66 -22.51
C SER A 146 13.66 -18.83 -23.04
N LYS A 147 13.36 -17.66 -22.46
CA LYS A 147 12.19 -16.85 -22.88
C LYS A 147 12.54 -15.66 -23.76
N PHE A 148 13.69 -15.05 -23.54
CA PHE A 148 14.08 -13.78 -24.16
C PHE A 148 15.46 -13.85 -24.84
N ASN A 149 16.10 -15.02 -24.86
CA ASN A 149 17.45 -15.24 -25.43
C ASN A 149 18.51 -14.28 -24.86
N THR A 150 18.38 -13.96 -23.57
CA THR A 150 19.29 -13.07 -22.84
C THR A 150 19.67 -13.70 -21.51
N THR A 151 20.90 -13.49 -21.05
CA THR A 151 21.36 -13.97 -19.73
C THR A 151 21.37 -12.80 -18.76
N ILE A 152 20.57 -12.91 -17.69
CA ILE A 152 20.48 -11.89 -16.65
C ILE A 152 20.63 -12.57 -15.29
N THR A 153 21.63 -12.11 -14.52
CA THR A 153 21.76 -12.42 -13.09
C THR A 153 20.63 -11.73 -12.33
N GLY A 154 19.91 -12.45 -11.46
CA GLY A 154 18.87 -11.83 -10.65
C GLY A 154 18.60 -12.58 -9.35
N TRP A 155 17.80 -11.96 -8.49
CA TRP A 155 17.53 -12.47 -7.15
C TRP A 155 16.16 -13.13 -7.09
N ARG A 156 16.09 -14.37 -6.57
CA ARG A 156 14.81 -15.01 -6.27
C ARG A 156 14.35 -14.62 -4.89
N VAL A 157 13.39 -13.69 -4.87
CA VAL A 157 12.80 -13.17 -3.63
C VAL A 157 12.14 -14.29 -2.81
N LEU A 158 11.59 -15.34 -3.44
CA LEU A 158 10.86 -16.43 -2.76
C LEU A 158 11.04 -17.80 -3.45
N HIS A 159 12.12 -18.48 -3.06
CA HIS A 159 12.50 -19.88 -3.31
C HIS A 159 12.33 -20.75 -2.03
N HIS A 160 11.08 -21.00 -1.63
CA HIS A 160 10.73 -21.61 -0.34
C HIS A 160 11.33 -23.01 -0.08
N TRP A 161 11.64 -23.77 -1.12
CA TRP A 161 12.07 -25.15 -1.03
C TRP A 161 13.34 -25.38 -1.85
N LYS A 162 14.46 -25.74 -1.19
CA LYS A 162 15.69 -26.21 -1.86
C LYS A 162 15.64 -27.74 -1.91
N GLY A 163 15.11 -28.30 -3.00
CA GLY A 163 14.81 -29.73 -3.07
C GLY A 163 13.67 -30.08 -2.12
N ASP A 164 13.90 -31.01 -1.18
CA ASP A 164 12.93 -31.36 -0.12
C ASP A 164 13.17 -30.59 1.18
N HIS A 165 14.17 -29.71 1.22
CA HIS A 165 14.56 -29.00 2.43
C HIS A 165 13.95 -27.58 2.40
N LEU A 166 13.38 -27.18 3.53
CA LEU A 166 12.82 -25.84 3.70
C LEU A 166 13.94 -24.80 3.64
N ASN A 167 13.76 -23.76 2.84
CA ASN A 167 14.65 -22.61 2.81
C ASN A 167 14.35 -21.70 4.00
N LEU A 168 14.95 -22.01 5.16
CA LEU A 168 14.64 -21.36 6.44
C LEU A 168 14.70 -19.82 6.40
N PRO A 169 15.73 -19.15 5.82
CA PRO A 169 15.75 -17.69 5.71
C PRO A 169 14.52 -17.09 5.00
N GLN A 170 14.07 -17.74 3.91
CA GLN A 170 12.93 -17.23 3.15
C GLN A 170 11.59 -17.59 3.79
N PHE A 171 11.53 -18.69 4.53
CA PHE A 171 10.40 -18.99 5.39
C PHE A 171 10.26 -17.96 6.51
N LEU A 172 11.38 -17.55 7.13
CA LEU A 172 11.36 -16.48 8.14
C LEU A 172 10.84 -15.16 7.56
N ILE A 173 11.28 -14.78 6.36
CA ILE A 173 10.74 -13.60 5.66
C ILE A 173 9.22 -13.71 5.46
N LEU A 174 8.72 -14.86 5.02
CA LEU A 174 7.29 -15.10 4.84
C LEU A 174 6.53 -14.92 6.17
N ILE A 175 7.00 -15.55 7.24
CA ILE A 175 6.37 -15.43 8.56
C ILE A 175 6.42 -13.99 9.08
N SER A 176 7.56 -13.30 8.93
CA SER A 176 7.68 -11.88 9.29
C SER A 176 6.70 -11.01 8.52
N ALA A 177 6.51 -11.25 7.22
CA ALA A 177 5.53 -10.54 6.41
C ALA A 177 4.10 -10.72 6.95
N MET A 178 3.73 -11.97 7.27
CA MET A 178 2.41 -12.31 7.80
C MET A 178 2.16 -11.68 9.18
N ILE A 179 3.17 -11.67 10.05
CA ILE A 179 3.10 -11.02 11.37
C ILE A 179 2.90 -9.52 11.20
N VAL A 180 3.71 -8.86 10.36
CA VAL A 180 3.63 -7.41 10.13
C VAL A 180 2.26 -7.03 9.57
N MET A 181 1.75 -7.76 8.57
CA MET A 181 0.42 -7.51 8.01
C MET A 181 -0.68 -7.70 9.06
N SER A 182 -0.67 -8.84 9.76
CA SER A 182 -1.68 -9.16 10.78
C SER A 182 -1.71 -8.12 11.90
N PHE A 183 -0.53 -7.67 12.35
CA PHE A 183 -0.39 -6.64 13.37
C PHE A 183 -0.95 -5.30 12.90
N ASN A 184 -0.61 -4.86 11.68
CA ASN A 184 -1.12 -3.61 11.13
C ASN A 184 -2.65 -3.65 10.95
N PHE A 185 -3.22 -4.73 10.41
CA PHE A 185 -4.67 -4.86 10.27
C PHE A 185 -5.39 -4.89 11.62
N SER A 186 -4.80 -5.53 12.63
CA SER A 186 -5.37 -5.56 13.98
C SER A 186 -5.46 -4.15 14.57
N ILE A 187 -4.42 -3.33 14.39
CA ILE A 187 -4.44 -1.91 14.80
C ILE A 187 -5.53 -1.15 14.05
N ALA A 188 -5.61 -1.29 12.73
CA ALA A 188 -6.63 -0.62 11.92
C ALA A 188 -8.05 -0.99 12.37
N ILE A 189 -8.33 -2.30 12.52
CA ILE A 189 -9.63 -2.83 12.96
C ILE A 189 -9.96 -2.32 14.37
N PHE A 190 -9.00 -2.35 15.30
CA PHE A 190 -9.18 -1.86 16.65
C PHE A 190 -9.54 -0.37 16.65
N LEU A 191 -8.74 0.48 16.00
CA LEU A 191 -8.96 1.92 15.94
C LEU A 191 -10.27 2.26 15.25
N ALA A 192 -10.61 1.57 14.16
CA ALA A 192 -11.86 1.75 13.45
C ALA A 192 -13.07 1.37 14.32
N SER A 193 -13.01 0.21 14.99
CA SER A 193 -14.07 -0.27 15.89
C SER A 193 -14.29 0.68 17.05
N GLN A 194 -13.19 1.15 17.66
CA GLN A 194 -13.25 2.13 18.74
C GLN A 194 -13.82 3.47 18.25
N THR A 195 -13.44 3.93 17.06
CA THR A 195 -14.01 5.15 16.47
C THR A 195 -15.52 5.03 16.29
N ILE A 196 -16.00 3.92 15.74
CA ILE A 196 -17.44 3.66 15.56
C ILE A 196 -18.16 3.62 16.91
N ALA A 197 -17.59 2.93 17.90
CA ALA A 197 -18.16 2.84 19.24
C ALA A 197 -18.32 4.21 19.90
N GLU A 198 -17.29 5.07 19.82
CA GLU A 198 -17.33 6.42 20.38
C GLU A 198 -18.35 7.32 19.66
N ILE A 199 -18.45 7.24 18.32
CA ILE A 199 -19.49 7.97 17.56
C ILE A 199 -20.91 7.56 17.98
N ARG A 200 -21.13 6.25 18.21
CA ARG A 200 -22.43 5.71 18.62
C ARG A 200 -22.80 6.12 20.05
N LYS A 201 -21.83 6.10 20.97
CA LYS A 201 -22.04 6.46 22.38
C LYS A 201 -22.24 7.96 22.60
N ALA A 202 -21.63 8.80 21.77
CA ALA A 202 -21.66 10.24 21.97
C ALA A 202 -23.07 10.84 21.83
N LYS A 203 -23.61 11.36 22.93
CA LYS A 203 -24.90 12.08 22.96
C LYS A 203 -24.76 13.56 22.60
N THR A 204 -23.58 14.14 22.83
CA THR A 204 -23.31 15.58 22.71
C THR A 204 -22.90 16.02 21.30
N PHE A 205 -22.56 15.11 20.39
CA PHE A 205 -22.17 15.48 19.03
C PHE A 205 -23.38 15.90 18.20
N SER A 206 -23.24 17.01 17.50
CA SER A 206 -24.23 17.46 16.52
C SER A 206 -24.40 16.45 15.38
N PHE A 207 -25.59 16.42 14.79
CA PHE A 207 -25.89 15.58 13.63
C PHE A 207 -24.90 15.77 12.49
N ASN A 208 -24.56 17.04 12.20
CA ASN A 208 -23.61 17.39 11.15
C ASN A 208 -22.21 16.84 11.42
N PHE A 209 -21.73 16.90 12.67
CA PHE A 209 -20.43 16.35 13.03
C PHE A 209 -20.40 14.82 12.90
N LYS A 210 -21.42 14.11 13.41
CA LYS A 210 -21.53 12.66 13.25
C LYS A 210 -21.55 12.25 11.77
N SER A 211 -22.38 12.94 10.97
CA SER A 211 -22.48 12.70 9.52
C SER A 211 -21.12 12.89 8.83
N LEU A 212 -20.39 13.95 9.18
CA LEU A 212 -19.05 14.19 8.64
C LEU A 212 -18.07 13.07 9.01
N GLN A 213 -17.99 12.67 10.28
CA GLN A 213 -17.06 11.61 10.71
C GLN A 213 -17.37 10.26 10.05
N ILE A 214 -18.65 9.89 9.92
CA ILE A 214 -19.05 8.65 9.24
C ILE A 214 -18.70 8.68 7.75
N LYS A 215 -18.89 9.82 7.07
CA LYS A 215 -18.50 9.97 5.66
C LYS A 215 -16.99 9.80 5.47
N ILE A 216 -16.19 10.45 6.30
CA ILE A 216 -14.74 10.31 6.25
C ILE A 216 -14.33 8.87 6.56
N LEU A 217 -14.94 8.24 7.55
CA LEU A 217 -14.64 6.86 7.92
C LEU A 217 -15.00 5.87 6.80
N ARG A 218 -16.12 6.07 6.11
CA ARG A 218 -16.49 5.29 4.91
C ARG A 218 -15.48 5.45 3.79
N ALA A 219 -15.03 6.67 3.52
CA ALA A 219 -13.98 6.92 2.54
C ALA A 219 -12.69 6.22 2.92
N LEU A 220 -12.27 6.29 4.19
CA LEU A 220 -11.07 5.64 4.71
C LEU A 220 -11.16 4.10 4.63
N PHE A 221 -12.32 3.51 4.93
CA PHE A 221 -12.53 2.07 4.74
C PHE A 221 -12.40 1.67 3.28
N ALA A 222 -13.07 2.39 2.37
CA ALA A 222 -13.00 2.10 0.94
C ALA A 222 -11.57 2.24 0.42
N GLN A 223 -10.88 3.31 0.81
CA GLN A 223 -9.47 3.54 0.51
C GLN A 223 -8.61 2.36 1.00
N THR A 224 -8.76 1.96 2.26
CA THR A 224 -8.02 0.81 2.83
C THR A 224 -8.32 -0.51 2.10
N SER A 225 -9.55 -0.71 1.62
CA SER A 225 -9.95 -1.92 0.90
C SER A 225 -9.31 -2.04 -0.47
N VAL A 226 -8.98 -0.95 -1.16
CA VAL A 226 -8.37 -0.99 -2.51
C VAL A 226 -7.05 -1.77 -2.49
N PRO A 227 -6.00 -1.38 -1.75
CA PRO A 227 -4.74 -2.12 -1.75
C PRO A 227 -4.90 -3.52 -1.14
N VAL A 228 -5.87 -3.75 -0.22
CA VAL A 228 -6.17 -5.09 0.30
C VAL A 228 -6.60 -6.04 -0.80
N LEU A 229 -7.58 -5.64 -1.60
CA LEU A 229 -8.18 -6.48 -2.63
C LEU A 229 -7.26 -6.65 -3.84
N PHE A 230 -6.59 -5.58 -4.24
CA PHE A 230 -5.81 -5.56 -5.49
C PHE A 230 -4.33 -5.89 -5.28
N VAL A 231 -3.76 -5.65 -4.10
CA VAL A 231 -2.32 -5.87 -3.85
C VAL A 231 -2.12 -6.99 -2.86
N TYR A 232 -2.61 -6.86 -1.63
CA TYR A 232 -2.20 -7.72 -0.54
C TYR A 232 -2.75 -9.15 -0.65
N ILE A 233 -4.01 -9.32 -1.05
CA ILE A 233 -4.59 -10.66 -1.27
C ILE A 233 -3.89 -11.37 -2.45
N PRO A 234 -3.79 -10.78 -3.66
CA PRO A 234 -3.08 -11.40 -4.78
C PRO A 234 -1.62 -11.71 -4.46
N PHE A 235 -0.92 -10.80 -3.80
CA PHE A 235 0.47 -11.02 -3.37
C PHE A 235 0.56 -12.14 -2.34
N GLY A 236 -0.31 -12.13 -1.32
CA GLY A 236 -0.37 -13.21 -0.32
C GLY A 236 -0.59 -14.58 -0.96
N CYS A 237 -1.51 -14.69 -1.92
CA CYS A 237 -1.71 -15.92 -2.71
C CYS A 237 -0.46 -16.29 -3.52
N ALA A 238 0.16 -15.32 -4.21
CA ALA A 238 1.35 -15.54 -5.01
C ALA A 238 2.55 -16.08 -4.20
N ILE A 239 2.62 -15.75 -2.90
CA ILE A 239 3.65 -16.27 -1.99
C ILE A 239 3.24 -17.61 -1.35
N LEU A 240 1.99 -17.75 -0.91
CA LEU A 240 1.53 -18.93 -0.19
C LEU A 240 1.29 -20.14 -1.10
N PHE A 241 0.82 -19.94 -2.34
CA PHE A 241 0.56 -21.05 -3.26
C PHE A 241 1.82 -21.88 -3.56
N PRO A 242 2.97 -21.27 -3.91
CA PRO A 242 4.24 -21.99 -4.02
C PRO A 242 4.63 -22.76 -2.74
N PHE A 243 4.40 -22.18 -1.57
CA PHE A 243 4.72 -22.81 -0.28
C PHE A 243 3.90 -24.08 -0.05
N PHE A 244 2.59 -24.03 -0.29
CA PHE A 244 1.66 -25.15 -0.16
C PHE A 244 1.63 -26.09 -1.38
N LYS A 245 2.49 -25.87 -2.39
CA LYS A 245 2.51 -26.62 -3.64
C LYS A 245 1.15 -26.58 -4.38
N ILE A 246 0.44 -25.46 -4.28
CA ILE A 246 -0.80 -25.18 -5.00
C ILE A 246 -0.44 -24.60 -6.37
N ASP A 247 -1.02 -25.16 -7.44
CA ASP A 247 -0.86 -24.63 -8.79
C ASP A 247 -1.60 -23.29 -8.94
N ASP A 248 -0.90 -22.26 -9.43
CA ASP A 248 -1.51 -20.96 -9.74
C ASP A 248 -2.25 -20.98 -11.08
N LYS A 249 -3.40 -21.68 -11.10
CA LYS A 249 -4.27 -21.78 -12.29
C LYS A 249 -4.80 -20.42 -12.75
N LEU A 250 -4.89 -19.44 -11.85
CA LEU A 250 -5.43 -18.11 -12.09
C LEU A 250 -4.35 -17.09 -12.51
N GLN A 251 -3.08 -17.50 -12.58
CA GLN A 251 -1.96 -16.61 -12.87
C GLN A 251 -1.93 -15.37 -11.95
N LEU A 252 -2.29 -15.55 -10.67
CA LEU A 252 -2.25 -14.51 -9.64
C LEU A 252 -0.86 -13.91 -9.49
N ALA A 253 0.20 -14.70 -9.65
CA ALA A 253 1.57 -14.21 -9.58
C ALA A 253 1.86 -13.15 -10.65
N ASN A 254 1.40 -13.37 -11.89
CA ASN A 254 1.54 -12.39 -12.99
C ASN A 254 0.58 -11.20 -12.80
N SER A 255 -0.67 -11.49 -12.42
CA SER A 255 -1.70 -10.46 -12.22
C SER A 255 -1.37 -9.50 -11.08
N CYS A 256 -0.66 -9.97 -10.06
CA CYS A 256 -0.27 -9.18 -8.89
C CYS A 256 0.49 -7.91 -9.27
N MET A 257 1.41 -7.95 -10.24
CA MET A 257 2.15 -6.73 -10.64
C MET A 257 1.28 -5.78 -11.43
N THR A 258 0.43 -6.30 -12.30
CA THR A 258 -0.56 -5.48 -13.01
C THR A 258 -1.43 -4.73 -12.01
N PHE A 259 -1.96 -5.43 -10.99
CA PHE A 259 -2.77 -4.80 -9.96
C PHE A 259 -1.97 -3.82 -9.09
N THR A 260 -0.72 -4.15 -8.77
CA THR A 260 0.21 -3.27 -8.05
C THR A 260 0.52 -1.99 -8.84
N SER A 261 0.53 -2.06 -10.17
CA SER A 261 0.80 -0.89 -11.02
C SER A 261 -0.32 0.15 -11.03
N PHE A 262 -1.58 -0.29 -10.82
CA PHE A 262 -2.75 0.58 -10.96
C PHE A 262 -3.50 0.85 -9.66
N PHE A 263 -3.24 0.12 -8.57
CA PHE A 263 -3.96 0.38 -7.31
C PHE A 263 -3.79 1.84 -6.81
N PRO A 264 -2.65 2.55 -6.99
CA PRO A 264 -2.54 3.94 -6.54
C PRO A 264 -3.49 4.87 -7.30
N ALA A 265 -3.86 4.48 -8.54
CA ALA A 265 -4.86 5.21 -9.29
C ALA A 265 -6.25 5.05 -8.68
N TRP A 266 -6.63 3.80 -8.39
CA TRP A 266 -7.91 3.49 -7.77
C TRP A 266 -8.04 4.09 -6.37
N ASP A 267 -6.96 4.10 -5.59
CA ASP A 267 -6.93 4.68 -4.26
C ASP A 267 -7.34 6.17 -4.31
N ALA A 268 -6.69 6.94 -5.19
CA ALA A 268 -7.01 8.34 -5.40
C ALA A 268 -8.44 8.55 -5.91
N ILE A 269 -8.87 7.76 -6.91
CA ILE A 269 -10.20 7.86 -7.50
C ILE A 269 -11.30 7.61 -6.46
N VAL A 270 -11.14 6.59 -5.62
CA VAL A 270 -12.09 6.25 -4.55
C VAL A 270 -12.23 7.41 -3.56
N VAL A 271 -11.11 8.03 -3.16
CA VAL A 271 -11.13 9.20 -2.28
C VAL A 271 -11.86 10.38 -2.92
N ILE A 272 -11.57 10.68 -4.20
CA ILE A 272 -12.21 11.77 -4.94
C ILE A 272 -13.72 11.58 -5.03
N ILE A 273 -14.19 10.37 -5.36
CA ILE A 273 -15.62 10.07 -5.55
C ILE A 273 -16.40 10.07 -4.22
N LEU A 274 -15.80 9.56 -3.15
CA LEU A 274 -16.48 9.40 -1.86
C LEU A 274 -16.50 10.68 -1.01
N ILE A 275 -15.53 11.57 -1.19
CA ILE A 275 -15.52 12.87 -0.52
C ILE A 275 -16.30 13.86 -1.37
N LYS A 276 -17.54 14.16 -0.93
CA LYS A 276 -18.49 15.04 -1.62
C LYS A 276 -17.86 16.35 -2.12
N ASP A 277 -17.08 17.02 -1.27
CA ASP A 277 -16.46 18.31 -1.62
C ASP A 277 -15.49 18.18 -2.81
N TYR A 278 -14.81 17.05 -2.95
CA TYR A 278 -13.86 16.80 -4.05
C TYR A 278 -14.59 16.38 -5.32
N ARG A 279 -15.59 15.50 -5.21
CA ARG A 279 -16.41 15.10 -6.36
C ARG A 279 -17.20 16.26 -6.95
N ASP A 280 -17.91 17.03 -6.11
CA ASP A 280 -18.74 18.13 -6.59
C ASP A 280 -17.87 19.21 -7.25
N CYS A 281 -16.65 19.43 -6.73
CA CYS A 281 -15.68 20.32 -7.37
C CYS A 281 -15.16 19.75 -8.70
N LEU A 282 -14.81 18.47 -8.75
CA LEU A 282 -14.37 17.83 -9.99
C LEU A 282 -15.44 17.99 -11.08
N LEU A 283 -16.71 17.76 -10.74
CA LEU A 283 -17.83 18.00 -11.64
C LEU A 283 -17.90 19.47 -12.07
N SER A 284 -17.70 20.43 -11.17
CA SER A 284 -17.67 21.86 -11.55
C SER A 284 -16.56 22.21 -12.53
N LEU A 285 -15.39 21.56 -12.46
CA LEU A 285 -14.28 21.80 -13.40
C LEU A 285 -14.62 21.32 -14.82
N PHE A 286 -15.42 20.27 -14.95
CA PHE A 286 -15.86 19.73 -16.25
C PHE A 286 -17.18 20.33 -16.73
N CYS A 287 -18.03 20.80 -15.81
CA CYS A 287 -19.34 21.39 -16.08
C CYS A 287 -19.29 22.93 -16.09
N TYR A 288 -18.12 23.56 -16.26
CA TYR A 288 -18.02 24.94 -16.73
C TYR A 288 -17.93 24.94 -18.25
N PRO A 289 -19.03 25.25 -18.98
CA PRO A 289 -18.95 25.56 -20.39
C PRO A 289 -18.50 27.02 -20.53
N THR A 290 -17.55 27.24 -21.43
CA THR A 290 -17.52 28.37 -22.37
C THR A 290 -18.67 29.37 -22.23
N ASN A 291 -18.45 30.47 -21.51
CA ASN A 291 -19.19 31.73 -21.66
C ASN A 291 -18.30 32.87 -21.14
N SER A 292 -17.29 33.22 -21.94
CA SER A 292 -16.65 34.54 -21.89
C SER A 292 -15.86 34.77 -23.17
N SER A 293 -16.59 35.16 -24.22
CA SER A 293 -16.15 36.03 -25.30
C SER A 293 -17.38 36.57 -26.00
#